data_AF-A0A2G9T540-F1
#
_entry.id   AF-A0A2G9T540-F1
#
_cell.length_a   1.000
_cell.length_b   1.000
_cell.length_c   1.000
_cell.angle_alpha   90.00
_cell.angle_beta   90.00
_cell.angle_gamma   90.00
#
_symmetry.space_group_name_H-M   'P 1'
#
loop_
_entity.id
_entity.type
_entity.pdbx_description
1 polymer ?
#
loop_
_entity_poly.entity_id
_entity_poly.type
_entity_poly.pdbx_seq_one_letter_code
_entity_poly.pdbx_strand_id
1 'polypeptide(L)'
;MLAEHPPRIQLDVELEAPVILLPQLSTSRNVVVLVLGRLVVNNQITGDKKNSILILDRMEVKLLDMKFGIGSVDLDAEKLLGTCDILQPLSFNITIHRYVT
;
A
#
# COMPACT_ATOMS: atom_id res chain seq x y z
N MET A 1 21.12 4.13 -24.97
CA MET A 1 19.82 4.26 -24.29
C MET A 1 20.12 4.50 -22.81
N LEU A 2 19.71 5.63 -22.25
CA LEU A 2 19.84 5.87 -20.81
C LEU A 2 18.87 4.89 -20.13
N ALA A 3 19.37 3.90 -19.42
CA ALA A 3 18.53 3.15 -18.50
C ALA A 3 18.20 4.11 -17.35
N GLU A 4 16.97 4.61 -17.31
CA GLU A 4 16.49 5.27 -16.09
C GLU A 4 16.40 4.19 -15.01
N HIS A 5 17.38 4.16 -14.12
CA HIS A 5 17.25 3.38 -12.91
C HIS A 5 16.06 3.97 -12.12
N PRO A 6 15.14 3.13 -11.62
CA PRO A 6 14.06 3.62 -10.79
C PRO A 6 14.63 4.41 -9.60
N PRO A 7 13.99 5.51 -9.21
CA PRO A 7 14.51 6.36 -8.14
C PRO A 7 14.65 5.55 -6.84
N ARG A 8 15.82 5.68 -6.21
CA ARG A 8 16.15 5.03 -4.93
C ARG A 8 15.69 5.95 -3.81
N ILE A 9 14.50 5.70 -3.26
CA ILE A 9 13.87 6.58 -2.28
C ILE A 9 13.82 5.88 -0.92
N GLN A 10 14.59 6.39 0.04
CA GLN A 10 14.38 6.08 1.44
C GLN A 10 13.31 7.03 1.98
N LEU A 11 12.13 6.49 2.30
CA LEU A 11 10.99 7.27 2.77
C LEU A 11 10.28 6.51 3.88
N ASP A 12 10.18 7.15 5.03
CA ASP A 12 9.31 6.74 6.11
C ASP A 12 7.99 7.53 5.98
N VAL A 13 6.86 6.82 6.03
CA VAL A 13 5.52 7.37 5.86
C VAL A 13 4.68 7.01 7.07
N GLU A 14 3.98 7.98 7.62
CA GLU A 14 2.92 7.75 8.60
C GLU A 14 1.66 8.46 8.11
N LEU A 15 0.59 7.69 7.96
CA LEU A 15 -0.72 8.18 7.52
C LEU A 15 -1.78 7.74 8.51
N GLU A 16 -2.65 8.67 8.87
CA GLU A 16 -3.82 8.40 9.69
C GLU A 16 -5.06 8.20 8.80
N ALA A 17 -5.66 7.03 8.93
CA ALA A 17 -6.89 6.58 8.28
C ALA A 17 -6.96 6.71 6.74
N PRO A 18 -5.90 6.39 5.96
CA PRO A 18 -6.02 6.39 4.50
C PRO A 18 -7.03 5.34 4.02
N VAL A 19 -7.77 5.68 2.97
CA VAL A 19 -8.79 4.82 2.38
C VAL A 19 -8.35 4.40 0.98
N ILE A 20 -8.37 3.10 0.70
CA ILE A 20 -8.14 2.55 -0.63
C ILE A 20 -9.44 1.98 -1.15
N LEU A 21 -9.84 2.45 -2.35
CA LEU A 21 -10.94 1.89 -3.12
C LEU A 21 -10.37 1.18 -4.34
N LEU A 22 -10.63 -0.12 -4.46
CA LEU A 22 -10.14 -0.93 -5.58
C LEU A 22 -11.32 -1.57 -6.31
N PRO A 23 -11.55 -1.27 -7.60
CA PRO A 23 -12.56 -1.96 -8.39
C PRO A 23 -12.33 -3.47 -8.38
N GLN A 24 -13.37 -4.25 -8.07
CA GLN A 24 -13.30 -5.72 -8.11
C GLN A 24 -13.11 -6.21 -9.56
N LEU A 25 -13.68 -5.47 -10.50
CA LEU A 25 -13.52 -5.65 -11.96
C LEU A 25 -13.44 -4.28 -12.61
N SER A 26 -12.69 -4.15 -13.70
CA SER A 26 -12.49 -2.87 -14.40
C SER A 26 -13.78 -2.28 -15.01
N THR A 27 -14.78 -3.11 -15.26
CA THR A 27 -16.07 -2.73 -15.83
C THR A 27 -17.18 -2.59 -14.79
N SER A 28 -16.89 -2.86 -13.52
CA SER A 28 -17.86 -2.82 -12.43
C SER A 28 -17.62 -1.64 -11.50
N ARG A 29 -18.69 -1.19 -10.85
CA ARG A 29 -18.64 -0.20 -9.77
C ARG A 29 -18.49 -0.82 -8.38
N ASN A 30 -18.48 -2.15 -8.31
CA ASN A 30 -18.22 -2.84 -7.06
C ASN A 30 -16.74 -2.68 -6.71
N VAL A 31 -16.49 -2.26 -5.49
CA VAL A 31 -15.14 -2.00 -4.98
C VAL A 31 -14.86 -2.82 -3.74
N VAL A 32 -13.59 -3.14 -3.54
CA VAL A 32 -13.04 -3.46 -2.22
C VAL A 32 -12.73 -2.15 -1.52
N VAL A 33 -13.14 -2.04 -0.27
CA VAL A 33 -12.91 -0.86 0.58
C VAL A 33 -11.94 -1.26 1.68
N LEU A 34 -10.79 -0.57 1.73
CA LEU A 34 -9.81 -0.73 2.79
C LEU A 34 -9.70 0.60 3.54
N VAL A 35 -10.13 0.63 4.79
CA VAL A 35 -9.82 1.75 5.69
C VAL A 35 -8.62 1.31 6.51
N LEU A 36 -7.47 1.88 6.23
CA LEU A 36 -6.20 1.34 6.72
C LEU A 36 -5.90 1.67 8.19
N GLY A 37 -6.73 2.49 8.84
CA GLY A 37 -6.47 2.94 10.21
C GLY A 37 -5.12 3.64 10.27
N ARG A 38 -4.23 3.30 11.20
CA ARG A 38 -2.89 3.89 11.23
C ARG A 38 -1.93 3.06 10.38
N LEU A 39 -1.44 3.66 9.29
CA LEU A 39 -0.45 3.08 8.40
C LEU A 39 0.92 3.70 8.72
N VAL A 40 1.88 2.87 9.09
CA VAL A 40 3.29 3.24 9.21
C VAL A 40 4.10 2.42 8.24
N VAL A 41 4.83 3.07 7.35
CA VAL A 41 5.78 2.44 6.44
C VAL A 41 7.15 2.95 6.79
N ASN A 42 8.07 2.05 7.07
CA ASN A 42 9.47 2.37 7.25
C ASN A 42 10.30 1.74 6.15
N ASN A 43 11.18 2.51 5.52
CA ASN A 43 12.03 2.01 4.46
C ASN A 43 13.52 2.14 4.80
N GLN A 44 14.28 1.09 4.52
CA GLN A 44 15.71 1.05 4.73
C GLN A 44 16.42 0.51 3.49
N ILE A 45 17.15 1.38 2.83
CA ILE A 45 17.98 1.04 1.67
C ILE A 45 19.40 0.77 2.16
N THR A 46 19.92 -0.41 1.84
CA THR A 46 21.31 -0.78 2.13
C THR A 46 22.00 -1.19 0.84
N GLY A 47 23.17 -0.60 0.57
CA GLY A 47 24.00 -0.98 -0.58
C GLY A 47 25.14 -1.91 -0.16
N ASP A 48 25.53 -2.83 -1.05
CA ASP A 48 26.76 -3.59 -0.83
C ASP A 48 27.99 -2.69 -1.07
N LYS A 49 28.84 -2.56 -0.04
CA LYS A 49 30.10 -1.80 -0.10
C LYS A 49 31.05 -2.31 -1.20
N LYS A 50 30.92 -3.58 -1.61
CA LYS A 50 31.73 -4.20 -2.66
C LYS A 50 31.05 -4.18 -4.03
N ASN A 51 29.74 -3.98 -4.09
CA ASN A 51 28.96 -4.10 -5.31
C ASN A 51 27.81 -3.06 -5.32
N SER A 52 28.11 -1.85 -5.79
CA SER A 52 27.18 -0.69 -5.78
C SER A 52 25.92 -0.87 -6.63
N ILE A 53 25.86 -1.97 -7.40
CA ILE A 53 24.72 -2.39 -8.23
C ILE A 53 23.70 -3.18 -7.39
N LEU A 54 24.13 -3.84 -6.30
CA LEU A 54 23.25 -4.64 -5.45
C LEU A 54 22.78 -3.81 -4.27
N ILE A 55 21.53 -3.39 -4.34
CA ILE A 55 20.88 -2.63 -3.29
C ILE A 55 19.70 -3.42 -2.74
N LEU A 56 19.69 -3.62 -1.42
CA LEU A 56 18.58 -4.22 -0.71
C LEU A 56 17.71 -3.10 -0.13
N ASP A 57 16.45 -3.12 -0.50
CA ASP A 57 15.37 -2.27 -0.02
C ASP A 57 14.52 -3.09 0.96
N ARG A 58 14.67 -2.81 2.26
CA ARG A 58 13.90 -3.44 3.33
C ARG A 58 12.83 -2.48 3.80
N MET A 59 11.57 -2.88 3.65
CA MET A 59 10.43 -2.09 4.05
C MET A 59 9.62 -2.82 5.13
N GLU A 60 9.29 -2.13 6.22
CA GLU A 60 8.37 -2.60 7.25
C GLU A 60 7.07 -1.78 7.15
N VAL A 61 5.95 -2.46 6.98
CA VAL A 61 4.62 -1.86 6.90
C VAL A 61 3.81 -2.32 8.10
N LYS A 62 3.31 -1.40 8.91
CA LYS A 62 2.45 -1.65 10.06
C LYS A 62 1.10 -1.05 9.79
N LEU A 63 0.06 -1.86 9.92
CA LEU A 63 -1.33 -1.46 9.82
C LEU A 63 -2.01 -1.75 11.15
N LEU A 64 -2.60 -0.72 11.75
CA LEU A 64 -3.34 -0.82 13.01
C LEU A 64 -4.80 -0.46 12.77
N ASP A 65 -5.70 -1.30 13.27
CA ASP A 65 -7.16 -1.14 13.20
C ASP A 65 -7.71 -1.00 11.77
N MET A 66 -7.15 -1.77 10.85
CA MET A 66 -7.58 -1.79 9.46
C MET A 66 -8.95 -2.47 9.32
N LYS A 67 -9.86 -1.84 8.59
CA LYS A 67 -11.16 -2.40 8.21
C LYS A 67 -11.16 -2.84 6.75
N PHE A 68 -11.72 -4.01 6.52
CA PHE A 68 -11.88 -4.62 5.21
C PHE A 68 -13.35 -4.80 4.89
N GLY A 69 -13.79 -4.28 3.75
CA GLY A 69 -15.15 -4.40 3.31
C GLY A 69 -15.29 -4.37 1.79
N ILE A 70 -16.54 -4.41 1.36
CA ILE A 70 -16.95 -4.22 -0.02
C ILE A 70 -17.94 -3.08 -0.10
N GLY A 71 -18.03 -2.45 -1.27
CA GLY A 71 -19.00 -1.39 -1.52
C GLY A 71 -19.30 -1.23 -2.98
N SER A 72 -20.09 -0.21 -3.28
CA SER A 72 -20.35 0.25 -4.65
C SER A 72 -20.15 1.76 -4.73
N VAL A 73 -19.61 2.23 -5.84
CA VAL A 73 -19.47 3.66 -6.13
C VAL A 73 -20.56 4.14 -7.08
N ASP A 74 -20.77 5.46 -7.11
CA ASP A 74 -21.68 6.11 -8.05
C ASP A 74 -21.17 6.09 -9.50
N LEU A 75 -21.95 6.67 -10.40
CA LEU A 75 -21.68 6.68 -11.84
C LEU A 75 -20.32 7.29 -12.17
N ASP A 76 -19.94 8.34 -11.45
CA ASP A 76 -18.74 9.13 -11.67
C ASP A 76 -17.55 8.66 -10.81
N ALA A 77 -17.75 7.60 -10.01
CA ALA A 77 -16.79 7.04 -9.06
C ALA A 77 -16.27 8.05 -8.01
N GLU A 78 -17.06 9.08 -7.71
CA GLU A 78 -16.71 10.11 -6.73
C GLU A 78 -17.19 9.73 -5.32
N LYS A 79 -18.28 8.96 -5.22
CA LYS A 79 -18.92 8.67 -3.94
C LYS A 79 -19.21 7.19 -3.74
N LEU A 80 -18.92 6.71 -2.52
CA LEU A 80 -19.42 5.43 -2.04
C LEU A 80 -20.93 5.50 -1.76
N LEU A 81 -21.68 4.65 -2.44
CA LEU A 81 -23.14 4.52 -2.25
C LEU A 81 -23.48 3.70 -1.00
N GLY A 82 -22.60 2.78 -0.61
CA GLY A 82 -22.76 1.95 0.58
C GLY A 82 -21.59 0.99 0.74
N THR A 83 -21.36 0.57 1.99
CA THR A 83 -20.28 -0.35 2.35
C THR A 83 -20.80 -1.45 3.28
N CYS A 84 -20.17 -2.62 3.20
CA CYS A 84 -20.36 -3.74 4.10
C CYS A 84 -18.99 -4.18 4.60
N ASP A 85 -18.77 -4.07 5.91
CA ASP A 85 -17.57 -4.59 6.54
C ASP A 85 -17.63 -6.12 6.55
N ILE A 86 -16.60 -6.76 6.02
CA ILE A 86 -16.52 -8.23 5.91
C ILE A 86 -15.77 -8.81 7.11
N LEU A 87 -14.79 -8.06 7.64
CA LEU A 87 -13.97 -8.48 8.76
C LEU A 87 -14.13 -7.50 9.92
N GLN A 88 -13.94 -8.00 11.13
CA GLN A 88 -13.65 -7.13 12.27
C GLN A 88 -12.32 -6.40 12.05
N PRO A 89 -12.12 -5.20 12.64
CA PRO A 89 -10.86 -4.48 12.50
C PRO A 89 -9.67 -5.35 12.88
N LEU A 90 -8.63 -5.33 12.07
CA LEU A 90 -7.47 -6.18 12.23
C LEU A 90 -6.17 -5.40 12.03
N SER A 91 -5.12 -5.87 12.72
CA SER A 91 -3.80 -5.25 12.70
C SER A 91 -2.78 -6.27 12.23
N PHE A 92 -1.86 -5.86 11.38
CA PHE A 92 -0.80 -6.73 10.89
C PHE A 92 0.45 -5.97 10.48
N ASN A 93 1.58 -6.68 10.51
CA ASN A 93 2.88 -6.19 10.10
C ASN A 93 3.35 -6.97 8.88
N ILE A 94 3.76 -6.27 7.82
CA ILE A 94 4.34 -6.86 6.62
C ILE A 94 5.80 -6.42 6.55
N THR A 95 6.70 -7.38 6.33
CA THR A 95 8.09 -7.08 5.99
C THR A 95 8.32 -7.43 4.53
N ILE A 96 8.84 -6.47 3.77
CA ILE A 96 9.14 -6.60 2.35
C ILE A 96 10.65 -6.49 2.17
N HIS A 97 11.22 -7.40 1.38
CA HIS A 97 12.61 -7.35 0.93
C HIS A 97 12.62 -7.28 -0.59
N ARG A 98 13.15 -6.19 -1.14
CA ARG A 98 13.27 -5.96 -2.57
C ARG A 98 14.74 -5.77 -2.94
N TYR A 99 15.16 -6.43 -4.01
CA TYR A 99 16.45 -6.15 -4.64
C TYR A 99 16.24 -5.07 -5.69
N VAL A 100 16.93 -3.94 -5.53
CA VAL A 100 16.91 -2.82 -6.47
C VAL A 100 18.21 -2.89 -7.27
N THR A 101 18.07 -3.15 -8.57
CA THR A 101 19.17 -3.16 -9.57
C THR A 101 19.27 -1.84 -10.31
#